data_AF-A0A970E324-F1
#
_entry.id   AF-A0A970E324-F1
#
_cell.length_a   1.000
_cell.length_b   1.000
_cell.length_c   1.000
_cell.angle_alpha   90.00
_cell.angle_beta   90.00
_cell.angle_gamma   90.00
#
_symmetry.space_group_name_H-M   'P 1'
#
loop_
_entity.id
_entity.type
_entity.pdbx_description
1 polymer ?
#
loop_
_entity_poly.entity_id
_entity_poly.type
_entity_poly.pdbx_seq_one_letter_code
_entity_poly.pdbx_strand_id
1 'polypeptide(L)' 'MTRRRRRGNRILIPEAKQAMDQFKYEMASELGINPEYKSGYWGNISSRECGAVGGHMVRRMIAEAEQSLMQREGGFK' A
#
# COMPACT_ATOMS: atom_id res chain seq x y z
N MET A 1 -16.89 -9.87 -29.10
CA MET A 1 -16.37 -10.09 -27.73
C MET A 1 -15.07 -9.30 -27.54
N THR A 2 -15.10 -8.17 -26.82
CA THR A 2 -13.90 -7.40 -26.51
C THR A 2 -13.19 -8.00 -25.29
N ARG A 3 -11.97 -8.50 -25.49
CA ARG A 3 -11.10 -9.06 -24.44
C ARG A 3 -10.60 -7.89 -23.58
N ARG A 4 -11.33 -7.54 -22.52
CA ARG A 4 -10.91 -6.49 -21.57
C ARG A 4 -9.61 -6.92 -20.91
N ARG A 5 -8.49 -6.39 -21.41
CA ARG A 5 -7.13 -6.64 -20.91
C ARG A 5 -7.09 -6.15 -19.46
N ARG A 6 -7.19 -7.06 -18.50
CA ARG A 6 -7.00 -6.74 -17.07
C ARG A 6 -5.55 -6.27 -16.91
N ARG A 7 -5.34 -4.95 -16.87
CA ARG A 7 -4.09 -4.39 -16.35
C ARG A 7 -4.06 -4.75 -14.87
N GLY A 8 -3.27 -5.76 -14.51
CA GLY A 8 -2.98 -6.02 -13.10
C GLY A 8 -2.11 -4.89 -12.57
N ASN A 9 -2.37 -4.43 -11.35
CA ASN A 9 -1.44 -3.56 -10.63
C ASN A 9 -0.14 -4.32 -10.44
N ARG A 10 0.89 -3.97 -11.24
CA ARG A 10 2.24 -4.45 -11.04
C ARG A 10 2.96 -3.46 -10.15
N ILE A 11 3.66 -3.98 -9.16
CA ILE A 11 4.63 -3.20 -8.41
C ILE A 11 5.74 -2.83 -9.40
N LEU A 12 6.01 -1.52 -9.53
CA LEU A 12 6.98 -0.99 -10.48
C LEU A 12 8.41 -1.40 -10.13
N ILE A 13 8.70 -1.57 -8.83
CA ILE A 13 9.99 -1.97 -8.28
C ILE A 13 9.82 -3.34 -7.61
N PRO A 14 10.21 -4.45 -8.27
CA PRO A 14 10.06 -5.79 -7.73
C PRO A 14 10.71 -6.00 -6.36
N GLU A 15 11.85 -5.35 -6.13
CA GLU A 15 12.64 -5.43 -4.90
C GLU A 15 11.87 -4.85 -3.69
N ALA A 16 11.02 -3.85 -3.94
CA ALA A 16 10.21 -3.22 -2.90
C ALA A 16 9.00 -4.07 -2.49
N LYS A 17 8.71 -5.19 -3.18
CA LYS A 17 7.51 -6.00 -2.93
C LYS A 17 7.42 -6.49 -1.48
N GLN A 18 8.53 -6.96 -0.91
CA GLN A 18 8.56 -7.44 0.47
C GLN A 18 8.30 -6.32 1.47
N ALA A 19 8.91 -5.14 1.27
CA ALA A 19 8.67 -3.96 2.10
C ALA A 19 7.20 -3.49 2.00
N MET A 20 6.63 -3.50 0.79
CA MET A 20 5.22 -3.16 0.57
C MET A 20 4.26 -4.14 1.25
N ASP A 21 4.60 -5.43 1.27
CA ASP A 21 3.80 -6.45 1.97
C ASP A 21 3.86 -6.26 3.49
N GLN A 22 5.02 -5.94 4.05
CA GLN A 22 5.16 -5.60 5.48
C GLN A 22 4.33 -4.37 5.83
N PHE A 23 4.49 -3.30 5.05
CA PHE A 23 3.76 -2.06 5.24
C PHE A 23 2.23 -2.25 5.17
N LYS A 24 1.74 -3.12 4.30
CA LYS A 24 0.31 -3.49 4.25
C LYS A 24 -0.19 -4.08 5.58
N TYR A 25 0.60 -4.96 6.20
CA TYR A 25 0.24 -5.56 7.49
C TYR A 25 0.33 -4.56 8.64
N GLU A 26 1.29 -3.64 8.60
CA GLU A 26 1.39 -2.54 9.56
C GLU A 26 0.16 -1.63 9.46
N MET A 27 -0.22 -1.19 8.25
CA MET A 27 -1.38 -0.32 8.07
C MET A 27 -2.69 -1.00 8.48
N ALA A 28 -2.82 -2.29 8.21
CA ALA A 28 -3.96 -3.07 8.68
C ALA A 28 -4.03 -3.16 10.20
N SER A 29 -2.88 -3.33 10.85
CA SER A 29 -2.79 -3.38 12.31
C SER A 29 -3.12 -2.03 12.94
N GLU A 30 -2.70 -0.93 12.33
CA GLU A 30 -3.05 0.43 12.78
C GLU A 30 -4.54 0.76 12.61
N LEU A 31 -5.15 0.32 11.50
CA LEU A 31 -6.57 0.54 11.24
C LEU A 31 -7.49 -0.34 12.08
N GLY A 32 -6.93 -1.28 12.86
CA GLY A 32 -7.70 -2.17 13.74
C GLY A 32 -8.70 -3.05 12.98
N ILE A 33 -8.40 -3.39 11.72
CA ILE A 33 -9.28 -4.25 10.93
C ILE A 33 -9.26 -5.68 11.48
N ASN A 34 -10.26 -6.48 11.14
CA ASN A 34 -10.37 -7.87 11.58
C ASN A 34 -9.05 -8.64 11.40
N PRO A 35 -8.50 -9.31 12.43
CA PRO A 35 -7.17 -9.92 12.43
C PRO A 35 -7.03 -11.12 11.50
N GLU A 36 -8.07 -11.48 10.75
CA GLU A 36 -8.06 -12.57 9.77
C GLU A 36 -6.98 -12.38 8.70
N TYR A 37 -6.53 -11.14 8.43
CA TYR A 37 -5.41 -10.87 7.54
C TYR A 37 -4.11 -11.54 8.01
N LYS A 38 -3.97 -11.86 9.31
CA LYS A 38 -2.79 -12.54 9.87
C LYS A 38 -2.62 -13.96 9.34
N SER A 39 -3.70 -14.58 8.85
CA SER A 39 -3.63 -15.86 8.14
C SER A 39 -3.03 -15.75 6.73
N GLY A 40 -2.81 -14.51 6.25
CA GLY A 40 -2.41 -14.22 4.88
C GLY A 40 -3.59 -14.17 3.89
N TYR A 41 -4.81 -14.55 4.32
CA TYR A 41 -6.00 -14.49 3.50
C TYR A 41 -6.82 -13.22 3.77
N TRP A 42 -7.05 -12.44 2.70
CA TRP A 42 -7.79 -11.17 2.76
C TRP A 42 -9.24 -11.29 2.26
N GLY A 43 -9.68 -12.49 1.86
CA GLY A 43 -10.99 -12.68 1.23
C GLY A 43 -12.18 -12.67 2.18
N ASN A 44 -11.94 -12.92 3.47
CA ASN A 44 -12.98 -12.84 4.50
C ASN A 44 -13.17 -11.42 5.06
N ILE A 45 -12.23 -10.52 4.75
CA ILE A 45 -12.26 -9.12 5.20
C ILE A 45 -13.17 -8.33 4.27
N SER A 46 -13.90 -7.36 4.83
CA SER A 46 -14.80 -6.54 4.03
C SER A 46 -14.01 -5.78 2.95
N SER A 47 -14.57 -5.70 1.73
CA SER A 47 -13.99 -4.89 0.64
C SER A 47 -13.73 -3.44 1.05
N ARG A 48 -14.53 -2.91 1.99
CA ARG A 48 -14.33 -1.57 2.55
C ARG A 48 -13.05 -1.50 3.39
N GLU A 49 -12.77 -2.50 4.22
CA GLU A 49 -11.59 -2.56 5.08
C GLU A 49 -10.33 -2.78 4.23
N CYS A 50 -10.36 -3.72 3.29
CA CYS A 50 -9.27 -3.93 2.33
C CYS A 50 -8.97 -2.66 1.52
N GLY A 51 -10.01 -1.94 1.09
CA GLY A 51 -9.88 -0.66 0.39
C GLY A 51 -9.29 0.44 1.30
N ALA A 52 -9.70 0.50 2.56
CA ALA A 52 -9.16 1.44 3.53
C ALA A 52 -7.65 1.22 3.74
N VAL A 53 -7.20 -0.03 3.95
CA VAL A 53 -5.77 -0.36 4.07
C VAL A 53 -4.98 0.17 2.87
N GLY A 54 -5.40 -0.18 1.65
CA GLY A 54 -4.71 0.28 0.44
C GLY A 54 -4.69 1.80 0.28
N GLY A 55 -5.78 2.47 0.63
CA GLY A 55 -5.86 3.94 0.61
C GLY A 55 -4.94 4.61 1.64
N HIS A 56 -4.88 4.06 2.85
CA HIS A 56 -4.00 4.55 3.91
C HIS A 56 -2.52 4.33 3.58
N MET A 57 -2.17 3.18 2.99
CA MET A 57 -0.83 2.93 2.48
C MET A 57 -0.39 4.02 1.49
N VAL A 58 -1.22 4.32 0.49
CA VAL A 58 -0.89 5.33 -0.54
C VAL A 58 -0.74 6.73 0.08
N ARG A 59 -1.64 7.11 0.99
CA ARG A 59 -1.57 8.42 1.67
C ARG A 59 -0.27 8.58 2.46
N ARG A 60 0.16 7.57 3.22
CA ARG A 60 1.41 7.62 3.97
C ARG A 60 2.64 7.67 3.06
N MET A 61 2.68 6.82 2.03
CA MET A 61 3.79 6.82 1.07
C MET A 61 3.96 8.18 0.39
N ILE A 62 2.86 8.85 0.02
CA ILE A 62 2.92 10.19 -0.56
C ILE A 62 3.43 11.21 0.47
N ALA A 63 2.92 11.17 1.70
CA ALA A 63 3.36 12.08 2.76
C ALA A 63 4.87 11.93 3.07
N GLU A 64 5.38 10.70 3.13
CA GLU A 64 6.80 10.42 3.31
C GLU A 64 7.64 10.88 2.11
N ALA A 65 7.14 10.64 0.89
CA ALA A 65 7.80 11.12 -0.32
C ALA A 65 7.88 12.65 -0.35
N GLU A 66 6.79 13.36 -0.03
CA GLU A 66 6.74 14.82 0.08
C GLU A 66 7.73 15.33 1.14
N GLN A 67 7.76 14.73 2.33
CA GLN A 67 8.73 15.07 3.38
C GLN A 67 10.17 14.84 2.93
N SER A 68 10.45 13.74 2.24
CA SER A 68 11.79 13.43 1.73
C SER A 68 12.23 14.42 0.64
N LEU A 69 11.29 14.89 -0.20
CA LEU A 69 11.54 15.88 -1.22
C LEU A 69 11.78 17.26 -0.59
N MET A 70 10.97 17.66 0.38
CA MET A 70 11.16 18.89 1.15
C MET A 70 12.51 18.90 1.89
N GLN A 71 12.94 17.78 2.48
CA GLN A 71 14.27 17.66 3.09
C GLN A 71 15.40 17.71 2.06
N ARG A 72 15.16 17.19 0.84
CA ARG A 72 16.12 17.24 -0.26
C ARG A 72 16.23 18.61 -0.93
N GLU A 73 15.25 19.49 -0.77
CA GLU A 73 15.30 20.88 -1.25
C GLU A 73 16.27 21.79 -0.46
N GLY A 74 17.05 21.25 0.48
CA GLY A 74 18.28 21.87 0.99
C GLY A 74 19.54 21.57 0.18
N GLY A 75 19.46 20.77 -0.90
CA GLY A 75 20.61 20.13 -1.57
C GLY A 75 20.88 20.53 -3.01
N PHE A 76 20.46 21.72 -3.45
CA PHE A 76 20.91 22.32 -4.72
C PHE A 76 21.27 23.80 -4.52
N LYS A 77 22.44 24.02 -3.92
CA LYS A 77 23.23 25.24 -4.10
C LYS A 77 24.65 24.83 -4.45
#